data_AF-A0A6V8NJ80-F1
#
_entry.id   AF-A0A6V8NJ80-F1
#
_cell.length_a   1.000
_cell.length_b   1.000
_cell.length_c   1.000
_cell.angle_alpha   90.00
_cell.angle_beta   90.00
_cell.angle_gamma   90.00
#
_symmetry.space_group_name_H-M   'P 1'
#
loop_
_entity.id
_entity.type
_entity.pdbx_description
1 polymer ?
#
loop_
_entity_poly.entity_id
_entity_poly.type
_entity_poly.pdbx_seq_one_letter_code
_entity_poly.pdbx_strand_id
1 'polypeptide(L)'
;KTCEVIRHFSAAEVIRGWSGVYQRPCEDEVAIAKGSAFLFKYGLGDGKKSEDLIRTLNELQKRGLGLRKAEGFGEISINDTFHHEYKRCPEEGR
;
A
#
# COMPACT_ATOMS: atom_id res chain seq x y z
N LYS A 1 -12.92 12.46 3.50
CA LYS A 1 -12.28 11.14 3.31
C LYS A 1 -11.03 11.10 4.17
N THR A 2 -10.90 10.12 5.04
CA THR A 2 -9.73 9.97 5.92
C THR A 2 -9.11 8.60 5.66
N CYS A 3 -7.79 8.56 5.57
CA CYS A 3 -7.00 7.33 5.51
C CYS A 3 -5.93 7.46 6.58
N GLU A 4 -5.97 6.61 7.58
CA GLU A 4 -5.05 6.64 8.71
C GLU A 4 -4.40 5.27 8.92
N VAL A 5 -3.09 5.26 9.20
CA VAL A 5 -2.38 4.04 9.58
C VAL A 5 -2.70 3.77 11.05
N ILE A 6 -3.32 2.63 11.33
CA ILE A 6 -3.64 2.19 12.69
C ILE A 6 -2.48 1.43 13.31
N ARG A 7 -1.84 0.58 12.50
CA ARG A 7 -0.72 -0.26 12.93
C ARG A 7 0.17 -0.57 11.74
N HIS A 8 1.45 -0.76 11.99
CA HIS A 8 2.37 -1.31 11.01
C HIS A 8 3.41 -2.18 11.69
N PHE A 9 3.91 -3.15 10.94
CA PHE A 9 5.15 -3.86 11.22
C PHE A 9 6.01 -3.66 9.98
N SER A 10 7.05 -2.84 10.08
CA SER A 10 7.84 -2.45 8.92
C SER A 10 9.30 -2.29 9.27
N ALA A 11 10.17 -2.65 8.33
CA ALA A 11 11.59 -2.35 8.39
C ALA A 11 11.99 -1.53 7.16
N ALA A 12 13.05 -0.73 7.30
CA ALA A 12 13.69 -0.08 6.17
C ALA A 12 14.91 -0.91 5.73
N GLU A 13 15.15 -0.99 4.44
CA GLU A 13 16.33 -1.61 3.86
C GLU A 13 17.02 -0.64 2.90
N VAL A 14 18.36 -0.71 2.86
CA VAL A 14 19.16 0.06 1.91
C VAL A 14 19.34 -0.80 0.66
N ILE A 15 18.78 -0.34 -0.45
CA ILE A 15 18.92 -0.96 -1.76
C ILE A 15 20.22 -0.47 -2.37
N ARG A 16 21.07 -1.44 -2.73
CA ARG A 16 22.33 -1.22 -3.43
C ARG A 16 22.33 -2.01 -4.73
N GLY A 17 23.09 -1.54 -5.70
CA GLY A 17 23.19 -2.22 -6.98
C GLY A 17 24.36 -1.72 -7.82
N TRP A 18 24.51 -2.33 -8.98
CA TRP A 18 25.49 -1.92 -9.97
C TRP A 18 24.78 -1.50 -11.25
N SER A 19 25.11 -0.33 -11.79
CA SER A 19 24.59 0.10 -13.08
C SER A 19 25.48 -0.43 -14.20
N GLY A 20 24.99 -1.38 -14.99
CA GLY A 20 25.69 -1.86 -16.18
C GLY A 20 25.90 -0.79 -17.26
N VAL A 21 25.02 0.23 -17.31
CA VAL A 21 25.13 1.35 -18.25
C VAL A 21 26.25 2.31 -17.85
N TYR A 22 26.34 2.65 -16.57
CA TYR A 22 27.32 3.61 -16.06
C TYR A 22 28.61 2.98 -15.54
N GLN A 23 28.69 1.64 -15.51
CA GLN A 23 29.83 0.88 -15.00
C GLN A 23 30.29 1.36 -13.61
N ARG A 24 29.32 1.69 -12.74
CA ARG A 24 29.54 2.17 -11.38
C ARG A 24 28.44 1.70 -10.43
N PRO A 25 28.67 1.73 -9.10
CA PRO A 25 27.62 1.50 -8.12
C PRO A 25 26.44 2.45 -8.33
N CYS A 26 25.22 1.93 -8.18
CA CYS A 26 24.02 2.76 -8.07
C CYS A 26 24.04 3.55 -6.76
N GLU A 27 23.28 4.62 -6.70
CA GLU A 27 23.07 5.35 -5.45
C GLU A 27 22.34 4.47 -4.44
N ASP A 28 22.73 4.58 -3.17
CA ASP A 28 22.06 3.90 -2.07
C ASP A 28 20.66 4.53 -1.90
N GLU A 29 19.62 3.71 -2.05
CA GLU A 29 18.23 4.12 -1.85
C GLU A 29 17.65 3.43 -0.61
N VAL A 30 16.74 4.11 0.11
CA VAL A 30 16.02 3.51 1.23
C VAL A 30 14.65 3.04 0.76
N ALA A 31 14.35 1.77 0.98
CA ALA A 31 13.07 1.16 0.67
C ALA A 31 12.41 0.56 1.92
N ILE A 32 11.11 0.30 1.84
CA ILE A 32 10.40 -0.51 2.83
C ILE A 32 10.71 -1.97 2.53
N ALA A 33 11.27 -2.67 3.51
CA ALA A 33 11.67 -4.07 3.36
C ALA A 33 10.47 -4.99 3.08
N LYS A 34 10.69 -6.01 2.26
CA LYS A 34 9.70 -7.06 2.00
C LYS A 34 9.26 -7.73 3.31
N GLY A 35 7.97 -8.05 3.40
CA GLY A 35 7.37 -8.61 4.61
C GLY A 35 6.84 -7.55 5.59
N SER A 36 7.08 -6.27 5.30
CA SER A 36 6.40 -5.18 6.01
C SER A 36 4.90 -5.21 5.74
N ALA A 37 4.09 -4.95 6.76
CA ALA A 37 2.63 -4.94 6.70
C ALA A 37 2.05 -3.69 7.38
N PHE A 38 0.97 -3.16 6.79
CA PHE A 38 0.32 -1.94 7.24
C PHE A 38 -1.19 -2.16 7.36
N LEU A 39 -1.76 -1.77 8.49
CA LEU A 39 -3.19 -1.75 8.73
C LEU A 39 -3.68 -0.30 8.62
N PHE A 40 -4.57 -0.08 7.67
CA PHE A 40 -5.19 1.22 7.45
C PHE A 40 -6.65 1.20 7.90
N LYS A 41 -7.10 2.30 8.47
CA LYS A 41 -8.53 2.62 8.58
C LYS A 41 -8.86 3.65 7.53
N TYR A 42 -9.92 3.36 6.78
CA TYR A 42 -10.35 4.19 5.66
C TYR A 42 -11.82 4.56 5.81
N GLY A 43 -12.11 5.86 5.76
CA GLY A 43 -13.48 6.37 5.67
C GLY A 43 -13.92 6.50 4.22
N LEU A 44 -14.94 5.74 3.83
CA LEU A 44 -15.63 5.93 2.54
C LEU A 44 -16.28 7.32 2.52
N GLY A 45 -16.16 8.02 1.39
CA GLY A 45 -16.86 9.29 1.18
C GLY A 45 -18.31 9.05 0.77
N ASP A 46 -19.13 10.11 0.83
CA ASP A 46 -20.54 10.04 0.47
C ASP A 46 -20.75 9.46 -0.93
N GLY A 47 -21.73 8.56 -1.04
CA GLY A 47 -22.08 7.87 -2.29
C GLY A 47 -21.08 6.80 -2.77
N LYS A 48 -19.99 6.54 -2.04
CA LYS A 48 -19.06 5.44 -2.33
C LYS A 48 -19.41 4.19 -1.54
N LYS A 49 -19.27 3.04 -2.19
CA LYS A 49 -19.51 1.74 -1.58
C LYS A 49 -18.20 0.99 -1.30
N SER A 50 -18.27 -0.05 -0.49
CA SER A 50 -17.16 -0.96 -0.20
C SER A 50 -16.55 -1.53 -1.49
N GLU A 51 -17.37 -1.81 -2.50
CA GLU A 51 -16.91 -2.39 -3.77
C GLU A 51 -16.02 -1.42 -4.55
N ASP A 52 -16.27 -0.10 -4.45
CA ASP A 52 -15.40 0.91 -5.07
C ASP A 52 -13.99 0.88 -4.46
N LEU A 53 -13.92 0.73 -3.13
CA LEU A 53 -12.65 0.63 -2.42
C LEU A 53 -11.93 -0.67 -2.77
N ILE A 54 -12.63 -1.81 -2.75
CA ILE A 54 -12.05 -3.12 -3.11
C ILE A 54 -11.50 -3.09 -4.54
N ARG A 55 -12.26 -2.52 -5.49
CA ARG A 55 -11.78 -2.34 -6.86
C ARG A 55 -10.52 -1.48 -6.92
N THR A 56 -10.51 -0.35 -6.22
CA THR A 56 -9.35 0.55 -6.16
C THR A 56 -8.12 -0.16 -5.58
N LEU A 57 -8.30 -0.95 -4.51
CA LEU A 57 -7.22 -1.72 -3.89
C LEU A 57 -6.68 -2.81 -4.82
N ASN A 58 -7.55 -3.49 -5.57
CA ASN A 58 -7.13 -4.48 -6.57
C ASN A 58 -6.35 -3.84 -7.73
N GLU A 59 -6.78 -2.67 -8.20
CA GLU A 59 -6.03 -1.90 -9.20
C GLU A 59 -4.68 -1.43 -8.65
N LEU A 60 -4.64 -1.02 -7.37
CA LEU A 60 -3.42 -0.62 -6.69
C LEU A 60 -2.43 -1.78 -6.56
N GLN A 61 -2.92 -2.97 -6.19
CA GLN A 61 -2.12 -4.19 -6.12
C GLN A 61 -1.48 -4.52 -7.46
N LYS A 62 -2.26 -4.49 -8.55
CA LYS A 62 -1.75 -4.75 -9.90
C LYS A 62 -0.72 -3.73 -10.36
N ARG A 63 -0.90 -2.47 -9.97
CA ARG A 63 -0.04 -1.37 -10.40
C ARG A 63 1.24 -1.23 -9.59
N GLY A 64 1.24 -1.67 -8.33
CA GLY A 64 2.27 -1.38 -7.34
C GLY A 64 2.29 0.08 -6.88
N LEU A 65 3.09 0.34 -5.85
CA LEU A 65 3.33 1.64 -5.21
C LEU A 65 4.76 2.13 -5.43
N GLY A 66 4.99 3.43 -5.24
CA GLY A 66 6.35 3.98 -5.27
C GLY A 66 7.03 3.98 -6.65
N LEU A 67 8.35 3.94 -6.61
CA LEU A 67 9.24 4.10 -7.77
C LEU A 67 9.77 2.74 -8.26
N ARG A 68 10.43 2.73 -9.42
CA ARG A 68 11.17 1.58 -9.97
C ARG A 68 10.36 0.29 -10.10
N LYS A 69 9.06 0.42 -10.34
CA LYS A 69 8.12 -0.71 -10.47
C LYS A 69 8.42 -1.63 -11.65
N ALA A 70 9.02 -1.10 -12.71
CA ALA A 70 9.49 -1.90 -13.85
C ALA A 70 10.64 -2.85 -13.49
N GLU A 71 11.32 -2.62 -12.36
CA GLU A 71 12.40 -3.45 -11.83
C GLU A 71 11.90 -4.42 -10.74
N GLY A 72 10.60 -4.43 -10.44
CA GLY A 72 9.99 -5.29 -9.41
C GLY A 72 9.87 -4.64 -8.02
N PHE A 73 10.20 -3.36 -7.87
CA PHE A 73 9.99 -2.64 -6.60
C PHE A 73 8.53 -2.22 -6.42
N GLY A 74 8.12 -2.10 -5.15
CA GLY A 74 6.80 -1.53 -4.81
C GLY A 74 5.63 -2.46 -5.09
N GLU A 75 5.89 -3.74 -5.33
CA GLU A 75 4.85 -4.77 -5.30
C GLU A 75 4.23 -4.85 -3.90
N ILE A 76 2.90 -4.88 -3.87
CA ILE A 76 2.14 -5.02 -2.62
C ILE A 76 1.15 -6.16 -2.76
N SER A 77 0.67 -6.67 -1.63
CA SER A 77 -0.49 -7.55 -1.57
C SER A 77 -1.50 -6.96 -0.60
N ILE A 78 -2.76 -6.95 -1.03
CA ILE A 78 -3.91 -6.53 -0.24
C ILE A 78 -4.56 -7.80 0.31
N ASN A 79 -4.81 -7.82 1.61
CA ASN A 79 -5.49 -8.94 2.26
C ASN A 79 -6.90 -9.12 1.71
N ASP A 80 -7.34 -10.38 1.70
CA ASP A 80 -8.70 -10.77 1.33
C ASP A 80 -9.76 -10.00 2.14
N THR A 81 -10.93 -9.81 1.54
CA THR A 81 -12.05 -9.07 2.14
C THR A 81 -12.54 -9.69 3.44
N PHE A 82 -12.26 -10.98 3.70
CA PHE A 82 -12.52 -11.62 4.99
C PHE A 82 -11.85 -10.88 6.16
N HIS A 83 -10.69 -10.26 5.94
CA HIS A 83 -9.97 -9.51 6.97
C HIS A 83 -10.46 -8.06 7.13
N HIS A 84 -11.46 -7.62 6.37
CA HIS A 84 -11.94 -6.24 6.40
C HIS A 84 -12.98 -6.08 7.50
N GLU A 85 -12.63 -5.37 8.57
CA GLU A 85 -13.59 -4.99 9.60
C GLU A 85 -14.38 -3.75 9.15
N TYR A 86 -15.69 -3.91 8.96
CA TYR A 86 -16.60 -2.80 8.69
C TYR A 86 -17.23 -2.33 10.00
N LYS A 87 -16.83 -1.16 10.47
CA LYS A 87 -17.62 -0.43 11.47
C LYS A 87 -18.62 0.44 10.73
N ARG A 88 -19.91 0.16 10.89
CA ARG A 88 -20.98 1.05 10.43
C ARG A 88 -20.87 2.33 11.26
N CYS A 89 -20.74 3.49 10.63
CA CYS A 89 -21.05 4.73 11.35
C CYS A 89 -22.50 4.63 11.79
N PRO A 90 -22.83 4.86 13.08
CA PRO A 90 -24.22 4.90 13.51
C PRO A 90 -24.94 5.94 12.66
N GLU A 91 -26.12 5.57 12.14
CA GLU A 91 -27.02 6.52 11.51
C GLU A 91 -27.42 7.51 12.61
N GLU A 92 -26.96 8.76 12.51
CA GLU A 92 -27.43 9.82 13.39
C GLU A 92 -28.96 9.82 13.31
N GLY A 93 -29.59 9.64 14.46
CA GLY A 93 -31.02 9.42 14.59
C GLY A 93 -31.84 10.46 13.84
N ARG A 94 -32.97 9.99 13.30
CA ARG A 94 -34.07 10.82 12.81
C ARG A 94 -34.52 11.85 13.85
#